data_AF-A0A455X0T5-F1
#
_entry.id   AF-A0A455X0T5-F1
#
_cell.length_a   1.000
_cell.length_b   1.000
_cell.length_c   1.000
_cell.angle_alpha   90.00
_cell.angle_beta   90.00
_cell.angle_gamma   90.00
#
_symmetry.space_group_name_H-M   'P 1'
#
loop_
_entity.id
_entity.type
_entity.pdbx_description
1 polymer ?
#
loop_
_entity_poly.entity_id
_entity_poly.type
_entity_poly.pdbx_seq_one_letter_code
_entity_poly.pdbx_strand_id
1 'polypeptide(L)'
;MNISKSTLSTILGISLSVLLSNSVLADEKMASKDQCRHSWGKKGGYAAHFDNRMSALHTALQLTSAQEASWTEFLNKIKPVKMEAPAPQDWKNMSTPDRLDRRLSYVKAHEIKMTEHAAAVRAFYDTLTQDQKGIFDKQFQTHHRNS
;
A
#
# COMPACT_ATOMS: atom_id res chain seq x y z
N MET A 1 35.40 38.03 -2.95
CA MET A 1 36.09 39.00 -2.08
C MET A 1 35.29 40.29 -2.11
N ASN A 2 34.83 40.73 -0.93
CA ASN A 2 34.20 42.02 -0.61
C ASN A 2 32.89 42.41 -1.30
N ILE A 3 31.93 43.08 -0.66
CA ILE A 3 31.41 43.20 0.72
C ILE A 3 30.15 44.06 0.50
N SER A 4 29.09 43.73 1.23
CA SER A 4 27.83 44.47 1.37
C SER A 4 27.99 46.00 1.48
N LYS A 5 27.07 46.76 0.89
CA LYS A 5 26.62 48.05 1.42
C LYS A 5 25.10 48.18 1.29
N SER A 6 24.44 47.98 2.42
CA SER A 6 23.07 48.42 2.70
C SER A 6 23.06 49.95 2.85
N THR A 7 22.12 50.63 2.19
CA THR A 7 21.78 52.03 2.47
C THR A 7 20.27 52.22 2.53
N LEU A 8 19.90 53.00 3.53
CA LEU A 8 18.58 53.24 4.09
C LEU A 8 17.66 54.08 3.18
N SER A 9 16.40 53.68 3.18
CA SER A 9 15.17 54.48 3.29
C SER A 9 15.25 55.99 3.00
N THR A 10 14.45 56.44 2.02
CA THR A 10 13.79 57.76 2.08
C THR A 10 12.49 57.73 1.27
N ILE A 11 11.41 58.09 1.95
CA ILE A 11 10.03 58.18 1.47
C ILE A 11 9.87 59.53 0.77
N LEU A 12 9.33 59.55 -0.46
CA LEU A 12 8.70 60.74 -1.02
C LEU A 12 7.68 60.36 -2.10
N GLY A 13 6.47 60.91 -1.99
CA GLY A 13 5.54 61.00 -3.12
C GLY A 13 4.25 60.21 -2.95
N ILE A 14 3.26 60.85 -2.34
CA ILE A 14 1.86 60.46 -2.35
C ILE A 14 1.36 60.51 -3.80
N SER A 15 0.93 59.38 -4.36
CA SER A 15 -0.08 59.38 -5.42
C SER A 15 -1.26 58.53 -4.98
N LEU A 16 -2.28 59.25 -4.54
CA LEU A 16 -3.63 58.76 -4.32
C LEU A 16 -4.18 58.22 -5.66
N SER A 17 -4.44 56.94 -5.74
CA SER A 17 -5.32 56.35 -6.76
C SER A 17 -6.19 55.31 -6.08
N VAL A 18 -7.24 55.80 -5.45
CA VAL A 18 -8.45 55.00 -5.24
C VAL A 18 -9.16 55.00 -6.58
N LEU A 19 -9.50 53.82 -7.10
CA LEU A 19 -10.84 53.47 -7.57
C LEU A 19 -10.86 51.98 -7.96
N LEU A 20 -11.52 51.23 -7.09
CA LEU A 20 -12.45 50.12 -7.38
C LEU A 20 -11.89 48.82 -7.97
N SER A 21 -11.74 47.86 -7.06
CA SER A 21 -11.91 46.44 -7.28
C SER A 21 -13.05 46.14 -8.24
N ASN A 22 -12.77 45.37 -9.30
CA ASN A 22 -13.72 44.43 -9.88
C ASN A 22 -12.97 43.13 -10.15
N SER A 23 -12.81 42.36 -9.07
CA SER A 23 -12.45 40.95 -9.13
C SER A 23 -13.67 40.17 -9.64
N VAL A 24 -13.94 40.22 -10.95
CA VAL A 24 -14.77 39.18 -11.56
C VAL A 24 -13.87 37.97 -11.78
N LEU A 25 -13.78 37.19 -10.71
CA LEU A 25 -13.66 35.74 -10.79
C LEU A 25 -14.93 35.27 -11.52
N ALA A 26 -14.94 35.31 -12.85
CA ALA A 26 -15.85 34.49 -13.61
C ALA A 26 -15.31 33.07 -13.50
N ASP A 27 -16.00 32.32 -12.64
CA ASP A 27 -15.94 30.88 -12.39
C ASP A 27 -15.81 30.13 -13.72
N GLU A 28 -14.56 29.94 -14.17
CA GLU A 28 -14.27 28.89 -15.13
C GLU A 28 -14.53 27.61 -14.34
N LYS A 29 -15.75 27.09 -14.48
CA LYS A 29 -16.10 25.72 -14.12
C LYS A 29 -15.15 24.84 -14.91
N MET A 30 -13.94 24.63 -14.39
CA MET A 30 -13.13 23.49 -14.72
C MET A 30 -13.99 22.30 -14.30
N ALA A 31 -14.74 21.78 -15.26
CA ALA A 31 -15.34 20.48 -15.15
C ALA A 31 -14.18 19.51 -15.00
N SER A 32 -13.75 19.32 -13.74
CA SER A 32 -12.84 18.26 -13.39
C SER A 32 -13.54 16.99 -13.84
N LYS A 33 -13.00 16.35 -14.88
CA LYS A 33 -13.21 14.92 -15.08
C LYS A 33 -12.54 14.24 -13.89
N ASP A 34 -13.21 14.26 -12.74
CA ASP A 34 -12.92 13.37 -11.62
C ASP A 34 -13.36 11.96 -12.05
N GLN A 35 -12.57 11.39 -12.96
CA GLN A 35 -12.64 10.00 -13.36
C GLN A 35 -11.39 9.28 -12.86
N CYS A 36 -11.08 9.44 -11.57
CA CYS A 36 -10.42 8.36 -10.83
C CYS A 36 -11.48 7.39 -10.31
N ARG A 37 -12.34 6.87 -11.22
CA ARG A 37 -13.17 5.70 -10.93
C ARG A 37 -12.26 4.48 -10.94
N HIS A 38 -11.58 4.24 -9.81
CA HIS A 38 -11.07 2.91 -9.52
C HIS A 38 -12.29 1.97 -9.47
N SER A 39 -12.54 1.26 -10.56
CA SER A 39 -13.54 0.22 -10.61
C SER A 39 -13.08 -0.93 -9.71
N TRP A 40 -13.46 -0.89 -8.44
CA TRP A 40 -13.30 -2.00 -7.47
C TRP A 40 -14.29 -3.13 -7.79
N GLY A 41 -14.24 -3.63 -9.03
CA GLY A 41 -15.31 -4.41 -9.65
C GLY A 41 -14.93 -5.83 -10.08
N LYS A 42 -13.91 -6.45 -9.47
CA LYS A 42 -13.65 -7.89 -9.66
C LYS A 42 -14.43 -8.66 -8.60
N LYS A 43 -15.43 -9.45 -9.02
CA LYS A 43 -16.15 -10.39 -8.14
C LYS A 43 -15.22 -11.55 -7.75
N GLY A 44 -14.99 -11.69 -6.45
CA GLY A 44 -14.08 -12.66 -5.84
C GLY A 44 -13.29 -11.95 -4.74
N GLY A 45 -13.67 -12.13 -3.48
CA GLY A 45 -12.92 -11.52 -2.37
C GLY A 45 -11.47 -12.02 -2.33
N TYR A 46 -10.62 -11.35 -1.55
CA TYR A 46 -9.21 -11.72 -1.38
C TYR A 46 -9.01 -13.21 -1.05
N ALA A 47 -9.89 -13.81 -0.24
CA ALA A 47 -9.87 -15.24 0.07
C ALA A 47 -10.07 -16.15 -1.16
N ALA A 48 -11.04 -15.85 -2.04
CA ALA A 48 -11.28 -16.66 -3.24
C ALA A 48 -10.09 -16.60 -4.22
N HIS A 49 -9.45 -15.44 -4.34
CA HIS A 49 -8.23 -15.31 -5.14
C HIS A 49 -7.07 -16.11 -4.55
N PHE A 50 -6.94 -16.12 -3.23
CA PHE A 50 -5.95 -16.93 -2.54
C PHE A 50 -6.17 -18.42 -2.78
N ASP A 51 -7.38 -18.92 -2.57
CA ASP A 51 -7.71 -20.35 -2.73
C ASP A 51 -7.43 -20.81 -4.17
N ASN A 52 -7.82 -20.03 -5.17
CA ASN A 52 -7.53 -20.31 -6.58
C ASN A 52 -6.03 -20.37 -6.86
N ARG A 53 -5.24 -19.42 -6.33
CA ARG A 53 -3.78 -19.41 -6.51
C ARG A 53 -3.11 -20.61 -5.84
N MET A 54 -3.56 -20.97 -4.64
CA MET A 54 -3.01 -22.11 -3.90
C MET A 54 -3.34 -23.44 -4.58
N SER A 55 -4.57 -23.61 -5.10
CA SER A 55 -4.96 -24.81 -5.85
C SER A 55 -4.15 -24.97 -7.14
N ALA A 56 -3.95 -23.87 -7.89
CA ALA A 56 -3.11 -23.88 -9.08
C ALA A 56 -1.64 -24.22 -8.75
N LEU A 57 -1.11 -23.69 -7.65
CA LEU A 57 0.24 -23.99 -7.18
C LEU A 57 0.41 -25.45 -6.75
N HIS A 58 -0.54 -25.99 -5.98
CA HIS A 58 -0.52 -27.39 -5.57
C HIS A 58 -0.47 -28.35 -6.78
N THR A 59 -1.31 -28.08 -7.78
CA THR A 59 -1.34 -28.84 -9.03
C THR A 59 0.00 -28.74 -9.79
N ALA A 60 0.59 -27.54 -9.85
CA ALA A 60 1.86 -27.33 -10.55
C ALA A 60 3.05 -27.98 -9.85
N LEU A 61 3.07 -28.03 -8.51
CA LEU A 61 4.17 -28.61 -7.74
C LEU A 61 4.20 -30.15 -7.79
N GLN A 62 3.08 -30.80 -8.12
CA GLN A 62 2.96 -32.26 -8.13
C GLN A 62 3.54 -32.88 -6.85
N LEU A 63 2.99 -32.47 -5.70
CA LEU A 63 3.51 -32.87 -4.40
C LEU A 63 3.41 -34.38 -4.19
N THR A 64 4.41 -34.94 -3.52
CA THR A 64 4.39 -36.33 -3.07
C THR A 64 3.52 -36.47 -1.82
N SER A 65 3.06 -37.69 -1.53
CA SER A 65 2.27 -37.96 -0.32
C SER A 65 2.99 -37.56 0.98
N ALA A 66 4.32 -37.62 1.01
CA ALA A 66 5.13 -37.18 2.15
C ALA A 66 5.14 -35.64 2.34
N GLN A 67 4.91 -34.87 1.27
CA GLN A 67 4.92 -33.41 1.29
C GLN A 67 3.55 -32.80 1.62
N GLU A 68 2.45 -33.53 1.45
CA GLU A 68 1.08 -33.05 1.68
C GLU A 68 0.83 -32.55 3.11
N ALA A 69 1.48 -33.18 4.10
CA ALA A 69 1.42 -32.72 5.48
C ALA A 69 2.02 -31.31 5.63
N SER A 70 3.19 -31.07 5.04
CA SER A 70 3.86 -29.76 5.06
C SER A 70 3.09 -28.71 4.27
N TRP A 71 2.43 -29.09 3.19
CA TRP A 71 1.55 -28.21 2.42
C TRP A 71 0.34 -27.74 3.23
N THR A 72 -0.30 -28.65 3.97
CA THR A 72 -1.44 -28.32 4.83
C THR A 72 -1.04 -27.36 5.95
N GLU A 73 0.10 -27.61 6.60
CA GLU A 73 0.63 -26.71 7.63
C GLU A 73 0.96 -25.33 7.06
N PHE A 74 1.58 -25.28 5.89
CA PHE A 74 1.85 -24.04 5.17
C PHE A 74 0.56 -23.25 4.93
N LEU A 75 -0.45 -23.87 4.31
CA LEU A 75 -1.72 -23.21 4.03
C LEU A 75 -2.38 -22.65 5.29
N ASN A 76 -2.39 -23.41 6.39
CA ASN A 76 -2.97 -22.95 7.65
C ASN A 76 -2.29 -21.69 8.20
N LYS A 77 -0.97 -21.55 8.01
CA LYS A 77 -0.20 -20.40 8.48
C LYS A 77 -0.31 -19.17 7.57
N ILE A 78 -0.46 -19.36 6.26
CA ILE A 78 -0.48 -18.26 5.29
C ILE A 78 -1.88 -17.85 4.82
N LYS A 79 -2.92 -18.62 5.17
CA LYS A 79 -4.29 -18.36 4.74
C LYS A 79 -4.73 -16.96 5.18
N PRO A 80 -5.30 -16.16 4.26
CA PRO A 80 -6.00 -14.94 4.60
C PRO A 80 -7.08 -15.19 5.64
N VAL A 81 -6.82 -14.78 6.87
CA VAL A 81 -7.89 -14.67 7.86
C VAL A 81 -8.77 -13.51 7.40
N LYS A 82 -10.09 -13.74 7.35
CA LYS A 82 -11.06 -12.67 7.14
C LYS A 82 -10.96 -11.73 8.33
N MET A 83 -10.10 -10.72 8.23
CA MET A 83 -10.03 -9.67 9.23
C MET A 83 -11.33 -8.89 9.11
N GLU A 84 -12.09 -8.83 10.20
CA GLU A 84 -13.16 -7.85 10.29
C GLU A 84 -12.54 -6.48 10.00
N ALA A 85 -13.23 -5.69 9.16
CA ALA A 85 -12.76 -4.34 8.88
C ALA A 85 -12.57 -3.65 10.23
N PRO A 86 -11.37 -3.07 10.49
CA PRO A 86 -11.17 -2.33 11.72
C PRO A 86 -12.31 -1.33 11.88
N ALA A 87 -12.85 -1.22 13.09
CA ALA A 87 -13.87 -0.21 13.38
C ALA A 87 -13.41 1.15 12.81
N PRO A 88 -14.32 1.94 12.21
CA PRO A 88 -13.96 3.24 11.66
C PRO A 88 -13.24 4.08 12.72
N GLN A 89 -11.94 4.26 12.54
CA GLN A 89 -11.13 4.97 13.51
C GLN A 89 -11.31 6.47 13.27
N ASP A 90 -11.52 7.24 14.34
CA ASP A 90 -11.67 8.69 14.23
C ASP A 90 -10.32 9.39 14.09
N TRP A 91 -9.72 9.26 12.91
CA TRP A 91 -8.47 9.91 12.56
C TRP A 91 -8.54 11.44 12.60
N LYS A 92 -9.75 12.02 12.49
CA LYS A 92 -9.94 13.47 12.45
C LYS A 92 -9.66 14.11 13.81
N ASN A 93 -9.95 13.39 14.89
CA ASN A 93 -9.77 13.86 16.27
C ASN A 93 -8.38 13.55 16.85
N MET A 94 -7.50 12.85 16.12
CA MET A 94 -6.14 12.54 16.56
C MET A 94 -5.16 13.66 16.20
N SER A 95 -4.25 14.00 17.11
CA SER A 95 -3.11 14.88 16.81
C SER A 95 -2.16 14.23 15.80
N THR A 96 -1.33 15.01 15.10
CA THR A 96 -0.37 14.46 14.12
C THR A 96 0.60 13.43 14.75
N PRO A 97 1.19 13.67 15.94
CA PRO A 97 1.99 12.65 16.63
C PRO A 97 1.23 11.36 16.91
N ASP A 98 0.00 11.44 17.44
CA ASP A 98 -0.79 10.24 17.75
C ASP A 98 -1.10 9.40 16.51
N ARG A 99 -1.34 10.06 15.37
CA ARG A 99 -1.53 9.36 14.09
C ARG A 99 -0.28 8.62 13.64
N LEU A 100 0.90 9.20 13.87
CA LEU A 100 2.19 8.57 13.55
C LEU A 100 2.38 7.32 14.42
N ASP A 101 2.20 7.45 15.74
CA ASP A 101 2.32 6.34 16.67
C ASP A 101 1.35 5.20 16.35
N ARG A 102 0.12 5.56 15.96
CA ARG A 102 -0.86 4.59 15.49
C ARG A 102 -0.42 3.88 14.22
N ARG A 103 0.12 4.59 13.22
CA ARG A 103 0.67 3.96 12.01
C ARG A 103 1.83 3.02 12.34
N LEU A 104 2.72 3.41 13.25
CA LEU A 104 3.81 2.56 13.72
C LEU A 104 3.28 1.30 14.39
N SER A 105 2.20 1.38 15.16
CA SER A 105 1.57 0.20 15.76
C SER A 105 1.06 -0.79 14.70
N TYR A 106 0.46 -0.30 13.61
CA TYR A 106 0.00 -1.15 12.51
C TYR A 106 1.17 -1.79 11.75
N VAL A 107 2.25 -1.05 11.53
CA VAL A 107 3.47 -1.59 10.90
C VAL A 107 4.05 -2.71 11.74
N LYS A 108 4.20 -2.52 13.06
CA LYS A 108 4.68 -3.56 13.98
C LYS A 108 3.79 -4.81 13.99
N ALA A 109 2.47 -4.63 14.02
CA ALA A 109 1.54 -5.75 13.95
C ALA A 109 1.63 -6.49 12.62
N HIS A 110 1.86 -5.78 11.52
CA HIS A 110 2.06 -6.38 10.20
C HIS A 110 3.41 -7.12 10.09
N GLU A 111 4.48 -6.55 10.65
CA GLU A 111 5.81 -7.15 10.70
C GLU A 111 5.79 -8.53 11.38
N ILE A 112 5.08 -8.66 12.51
CA ILE A 112 4.91 -9.94 13.21
C ILE A 112 4.27 -10.98 12.27
N LYS A 113 3.16 -10.62 11.62
CA LYS A 113 2.47 -11.51 10.67
C LYS A 113 3.36 -11.90 9.49
N MET A 114 4.10 -10.94 8.93
CA MET A 114 5.03 -11.21 7.83
C MET A 114 6.17 -12.14 8.26
N THR A 115 6.62 -12.03 9.51
CA THR A 115 7.64 -12.93 10.08
C THR A 115 7.11 -14.36 10.19
N GLU A 116 5.88 -14.54 10.68
CA GLU A 116 5.21 -15.85 10.75
C GLU A 116 5.02 -16.46 9.34
N HIS A 117 4.57 -15.66 8.38
CA HIS A 117 4.44 -16.09 6.99
C HIS A 117 5.79 -16.49 6.39
N ALA A 118 6.85 -15.71 6.64
CA ALA A 118 8.18 -16.02 6.14
C ALA A 118 8.74 -17.32 6.76
N ALA A 119 8.48 -17.58 8.05
CA ALA A 119 8.84 -18.83 8.68
C ALA A 119 8.09 -20.03 8.05
N ALA A 120 6.79 -19.90 7.80
CA ALA A 120 5.98 -20.92 7.15
C ALA A 120 6.46 -21.22 5.72
N VAL A 121 6.79 -20.19 4.94
CA VAL A 121 7.33 -20.34 3.59
C VAL A 121 8.67 -21.07 3.62
N ARG A 122 9.60 -20.68 4.50
CA ARG A 122 10.91 -21.36 4.60
C ARG A 122 10.76 -22.83 4.96
N ALA A 123 9.93 -23.13 5.96
CA ALA A 123 9.68 -24.51 6.40
C ALA A 123 9.11 -25.39 5.27
N PHE A 124 8.16 -24.88 4.48
CA PHE A 124 7.64 -25.61 3.32
C PHE A 124 8.66 -25.71 2.19
N TYR A 125 9.39 -24.63 1.92
CA TYR A 125 10.40 -24.60 0.86
C TYR A 125 11.51 -25.63 1.07
N ASP A 126 11.88 -25.91 2.32
CA ASP A 126 12.88 -26.93 2.67
C ASP A 126 12.42 -28.37 2.36
N THR A 127 11.11 -28.62 2.24
CA THR A 127 10.57 -29.94 1.87
C THR A 127 10.51 -30.17 0.35
N LEU A 128 10.68 -29.10 -0.44
CA LEU A 128 10.58 -29.15 -1.91
C LEU A 128 11.88 -29.63 -2.57
N THR A 129 11.73 -30.36 -3.67
CA THR A 129 12.85 -30.68 -4.57
C THR A 129 13.31 -29.45 -5.35
N GLN A 130 14.49 -29.52 -5.99
CA GLN A 130 15.04 -28.40 -6.76
C GLN A 130 14.10 -27.93 -7.88
N ASP A 131 13.46 -28.86 -8.59
CA ASP A 131 12.51 -28.53 -9.67
C ASP A 131 11.25 -27.85 -9.11
N GLN A 132 10.72 -28.36 -8.00
CA GLN A 132 9.57 -27.78 -7.31
C GLN A 132 9.85 -26.38 -6.77
N LYS A 133 11.05 -26.16 -6.21
CA LYS A 133 11.52 -24.83 -5.78
C LYS A 133 11.47 -23.82 -6.92
N GLY A 134 11.94 -24.20 -8.11
CA GLY A 134 11.88 -23.33 -9.30
C GLY A 134 10.45 -22.99 -9.75
N ILE A 135 9.49 -23.89 -9.56
CA ILE A 135 8.06 -23.63 -9.81
C ILE A 135 7.50 -22.68 -8.75
N PHE A 136 7.85 -22.91 -7.48
CA PHE A 136 7.43 -22.08 -6.36
C PHE A 136 7.94 -20.64 -6.53
N ASP A 137 9.22 -20.44 -6.83
CA ASP A 137 9.83 -19.11 -6.98
C ASP A 137 9.13 -18.26 -8.04
N LYS A 138 8.74 -18.85 -9.17
CA LYS A 138 7.99 -18.16 -10.24
C LYS A 138 6.67 -17.57 -9.74
N GLN A 139 6.02 -18.19 -8.77
CA GLN A 139 4.78 -17.64 -8.20
C GLN A 139 5.01 -16.41 -7.32
N PHE A 140 6.21 -16.24 -6.75
CA PHE A 140 6.54 -15.13 -5.85
C PHE A 140 7.36 -14.03 -6.54
N GLN A 141 7.67 -14.19 -7.83
CA GLN A 141 8.26 -13.12 -8.61
C GLN A 141 7.31 -11.91 -8.62
N THR A 142 7.83 -10.78 -8.15
CA THR A 142 7.09 -9.52 -8.20
C THR A 142 6.98 -9.13 -9.66
N HIS A 143 5.79 -9.26 -10.24
CA HIS A 143 5.51 -8.66 -11.52
C HIS A 143 5.49 -7.14 -11.31
N HIS A 144 6.60 -6.47 -11.61
CA HIS A 144 6.59 -5.04 -11.84
C HIS A 144 5.57 -4.78 -12.96
N ARG A 145 4.40 -4.26 -12.60
CA ARG A 145 3.48 -3.70 -13.60
C ARG A 145 4.19 -2.48 -14.15
N ASN A 146 4.84 -2.63 -15.30
CA ASN A 146 5.27 -1.47 -16.10
C ASN A 146 4.02 -0.62 -16.32
N SER A 147 3.98 0.55 -15.68
CA SER A 147 2.94 1.58 -15.85
C SER A 147 3.29 2.46 -17.03
#